data_AF-A0A2P7Z450-F1
#
_entry.id   AF-A0A2P7Z450-F1
#
_cell.length_a   1.000
_cell.length_b   1.000
_cell.length_c   1.000
_cell.angle_alpha   90.00
_cell.angle_beta   90.00
_cell.angle_gamma   90.00
#
_symmetry.space_group_name_H-M   'P 1'
#
loop_
_entity.id
_entity.type
_entity.pdbx_description
1 polymer ?
#
loop_
_entity_poly.entity_id
_entity_poly.type
_entity_poly.pdbx_seq_one_letter_code
_entity_poly.pdbx_strand_id
1 'polypeptide(L)'
;MFTGGAGFTLGATAGLLRNTSPILFGLASGIQCFGISTTFWATRSAVLAAWYTDRSRAGPRDRVYASTFAGGLTGVVMGLLTRGKRNALPGGLMFSIFGASGQGLYNMLDASNSKRVEEAKEKEGMLKWIAKQKWSPFSILTDAEYEKILREKILTLDVEIALIDDHIATLKEKTRELGVAGNENGP
;
A
#
# COMPACT_ATOMS: atom_id res chain seq x y z
N MET A 1 -4.52 -7.66 -2.33
CA MET A 1 -4.41 -8.37 -1.03
C MET A 1 -4.69 -7.48 0.20
N PHE A 2 -4.62 -6.14 0.12
CA PHE A 2 -4.96 -5.23 1.25
C PHE A 2 -6.46 -4.97 1.54
N THR A 3 -7.36 -5.51 0.71
CA THR A 3 -8.80 -5.22 0.72
C THR A 3 -9.58 -5.86 1.90
N GLY A 4 -9.13 -7.01 2.42
CA GLY A 4 -9.77 -7.69 3.55
C GLY A 4 -9.63 -6.93 4.88
N GLY A 5 -8.46 -6.33 5.13
CA GLY A 5 -8.23 -5.47 6.30
C GLY A 5 -9.05 -4.17 6.26
N ALA A 6 -9.21 -3.58 5.07
CA ALA A 6 -10.10 -2.43 4.87
C ALA A 6 -11.57 -2.80 5.11
N GLY A 7 -12.01 -3.99 4.66
CA GLY A 7 -13.36 -4.50 4.92
C GLY A 7 -13.64 -4.80 6.39
N PHE A 8 -12.63 -5.29 7.11
CA PHE A 8 -12.72 -5.56 8.55
C PHE A 8 -12.83 -4.26 9.36
N THR A 9 -11.99 -3.26 9.06
CA THR A 9 -12.01 -1.97 9.77
C THR A 9 -13.31 -1.21 9.53
N LEU A 10 -13.76 -1.08 8.26
CA LEU A 10 -15.04 -0.45 7.94
C LEU A 10 -16.24 -1.21 8.53
N GLY A 11 -16.20 -2.55 8.50
CA GLY A 11 -17.25 -3.40 9.09
C GLY A 11 -17.31 -3.32 10.61
N ALA A 12 -16.17 -3.24 11.28
CA ALA A 12 -16.07 -3.10 12.73
C ALA A 12 -16.60 -1.73 13.19
N THR A 13 -16.25 -0.63 12.50
CA THR A 13 -16.78 0.71 12.78
C THR A 13 -18.29 0.77 12.57
N ALA A 14 -18.81 0.17 11.50
CA ALA A 14 -20.25 0.10 11.24
C ALA A 14 -21.01 -0.74 12.29
N GLY A 15 -20.40 -1.83 12.79
CA GLY A 15 -20.97 -2.65 13.87
C GLY A 15 -21.05 -1.90 15.19
N LEU A 16 -20.03 -1.09 15.51
CA LEU A 16 -19.98 -0.26 16.72
C LEU A 16 -21.12 0.78 16.73
N LEU A 17 -21.39 1.44 15.60
CA LEU A 17 -22.43 2.46 15.49
C LEU A 17 -23.86 1.91 15.58
N ARG A 18 -24.06 0.61 15.29
CA ARG A 18 -25.38 -0.03 15.27
C ARG A 18 -25.68 -0.82 16.55
N ASN A 19 -24.85 -0.69 17.59
CA ASN A 19 -24.98 -1.39 18.87
C ASN A 19 -25.11 -2.92 18.72
N THR A 20 -24.43 -3.48 17.72
CA THR A 20 -24.41 -4.93 17.41
C THR A 20 -22.96 -5.43 17.54
N SER A 21 -22.75 -6.73 17.79
CA SER A 21 -21.41 -7.33 17.99
C SER A 21 -20.39 -6.92 16.90
N PRO A 22 -19.42 -6.04 17.20
CA PRO A 22 -18.54 -5.43 16.20
C PRO A 22 -17.63 -6.45 15.49
N ILE A 23 -17.26 -7.52 16.20
CA ILE A 23 -16.39 -8.58 15.70
C ILE A 23 -17.09 -9.42 14.61
N LEU A 24 -18.36 -9.77 14.83
CA LEU A 24 -19.14 -10.55 13.85
C LEU A 24 -19.42 -9.73 12.57
N PHE A 25 -19.73 -8.44 12.72
CA PHE A 25 -19.91 -7.55 11.57
C PHE A 25 -18.59 -7.27 10.83
N GLY A 26 -17.48 -7.12 11.56
CA GLY A 26 -16.14 -6.97 10.99
C GLY A 26 -15.70 -8.21 10.21
N LEU A 27 -15.88 -9.42 10.78
CA LEU A 27 -15.55 -10.68 10.10
C LEU A 27 -16.43 -10.93 8.87
N ALA A 28 -17.75 -10.75 8.99
CA ALA A 28 -18.66 -10.92 7.86
C ALA A 28 -18.34 -9.95 6.71
N SER A 29 -18.10 -8.67 7.02
CA SER A 29 -17.70 -7.66 6.05
C SER A 29 -16.32 -7.96 5.44
N GLY A 30 -15.37 -8.44 6.24
CA GLY A 30 -14.05 -8.87 5.77
C GLY A 30 -14.13 -10.02 4.77
N ILE A 31 -14.89 -11.08 5.08
CA ILE A 31 -15.12 -12.23 4.19
C ILE A 31 -15.83 -11.78 2.91
N GLN A 32 -16.87 -10.94 3.05
CA GLN A 32 -17.61 -10.41 1.91
C GLN A 32 -16.70 -9.60 0.97
N CYS A 33 -15.88 -8.71 1.53
CA CYS A 33 -14.93 -7.88 0.77
C CYS A 33 -13.85 -8.72 0.09
N PHE A 34 -13.35 -9.75 0.78
CA PHE A 34 -12.40 -10.70 0.23
C PHE A 34 -12.97 -11.46 -0.97
N GLY A 35 -14.22 -11.93 -0.86
CA GLY A 35 -14.94 -12.60 -1.94
C GLY A 35 -15.08 -11.71 -3.17
N ILE A 36 -15.63 -10.49 -2.98
CA ILE A 36 -15.78 -9.49 -4.06
C ILE A 36 -14.44 -9.22 -4.75
N SER A 37 -13.38 -9.02 -3.97
CA SER A 37 -12.07 -8.66 -4.51
C SER A 37 -11.42 -9.80 -5.29
N THR A 38 -11.54 -11.03 -4.79
CA THR A 38 -10.96 -12.22 -5.43
C THR A 38 -11.68 -12.52 -6.73
N THR A 39 -13.01 -12.50 -6.74
CA THR A 39 -13.80 -12.73 -7.94
C THR A 39 -13.52 -11.65 -8.99
N PHE A 40 -13.47 -10.37 -8.60
CA PHE A 40 -13.14 -9.29 -9.53
C PHE A 40 -11.76 -9.46 -10.16
N TRP A 41 -10.74 -9.74 -9.35
CA TRP A 41 -9.38 -9.91 -9.85
C TRP A 41 -9.25 -11.15 -10.75
N ALA A 42 -9.86 -12.26 -10.36
CA ALA A 42 -9.84 -13.50 -11.15
C ALA A 42 -10.56 -13.33 -12.49
N THR A 43 -11.77 -12.77 -12.49
CA THR A 43 -12.54 -12.54 -13.72
C THR A 43 -11.81 -11.58 -14.66
N ARG A 44 -11.29 -10.47 -14.13
CA ARG A 44 -10.54 -9.52 -14.94
C ARG A 44 -9.29 -10.16 -15.55
N SER A 45 -8.57 -10.95 -14.76
CA SER A 45 -7.35 -11.63 -15.21
C SER A 45 -7.64 -12.68 -16.28
N ALA A 46 -8.76 -13.40 -16.16
CA ALA A 46 -9.23 -14.37 -17.15
C ALA A 46 -9.66 -13.69 -18.46
N VAL A 47 -10.42 -12.60 -18.40
CA VAL A 47 -10.84 -11.84 -19.59
C VAL A 47 -9.63 -11.29 -20.35
N LEU A 48 -8.67 -10.69 -19.64
CA LEU A 48 -7.46 -10.16 -20.28
C LEU A 48 -6.56 -11.26 -20.84
N ALA A 49 -6.46 -12.42 -20.17
CA ALA A 49 -5.70 -13.57 -20.67
C ALA A 49 -6.36 -14.23 -21.89
N ALA A 50 -7.69 -14.19 -21.98
CA ALA A 50 -8.44 -14.72 -23.12
C ALA A 50 -8.31 -13.82 -24.37
N TRP A 51 -8.19 -12.51 -24.18
CA TRP A 51 -8.10 -11.55 -25.30
C TRP A 51 -6.67 -11.21 -25.71
N TYR A 52 -5.69 -11.29 -24.81
CA TYR A 52 -4.30 -10.93 -25.09
C TYR A 52 -3.31 -11.94 -24.52
N THR A 53 -2.41 -12.44 -25.37
CA THR A 53 -1.26 -13.28 -24.96
C THR A 53 -0.32 -12.53 -24.01
N ASP A 54 -0.20 -11.21 -24.19
CA ASP A 54 0.57 -10.32 -23.31
C ASP A 54 -0.33 -9.19 -22.78
N ARG A 55 -0.54 -9.16 -21.47
CA ARG A 55 -1.42 -8.19 -20.78
C ARG A 55 -0.95 -6.74 -20.96
N SER A 56 0.33 -6.54 -21.27
CA SER A 56 0.91 -5.20 -21.50
C SER A 56 0.42 -4.56 -22.81
N ARG A 57 -0.02 -5.36 -23.79
CA ARG A 57 -0.54 -4.89 -25.09
C ARG A 57 -2.00 -4.43 -25.05
N ALA A 58 -2.71 -4.64 -23.95
CA ALA A 58 -4.11 -4.22 -23.82
C ALA A 58 -4.22 -2.69 -23.77
N GLY A 59 -4.95 -2.11 -24.73
CA GLY A 59 -5.16 -0.68 -24.82
C GLY A 59 -6.01 -0.13 -23.67
N PRO A 60 -6.02 1.21 -23.45
CA PRO A 60 -6.79 1.83 -22.36
C PRO A 60 -8.29 1.52 -22.41
N ARG A 61 -8.86 1.37 -23.61
CA ARG A 61 -10.27 1.01 -23.83
C ARG A 61 -10.56 -0.46 -23.48
N ASP A 62 -9.65 -1.36 -23.84
CA ASP A 62 -9.81 -2.81 -23.60
C ASP A 62 -9.75 -3.12 -22.10
N ARG A 63 -8.92 -2.38 -21.36
CA ARG A 63 -8.87 -2.45 -19.89
C ARG A 63 -10.17 -1.99 -19.23
N VAL A 64 -10.82 -0.96 -19.78
CA VAL A 64 -12.13 -0.49 -19.31
C VAL A 64 -13.17 -1.57 -19.54
N TYR A 65 -13.28 -2.12 -20.76
CA TYR A 65 -14.22 -3.20 -21.06
C TYR A 65 -14.01 -4.42 -20.16
N ALA A 66 -12.76 -4.89 -20.02
CA ALA A 66 -12.45 -6.03 -19.15
C ALA A 66 -12.87 -5.77 -17.69
N SER A 67 -12.78 -4.53 -17.22
CA SER A 67 -13.14 -4.16 -15.85
C SER A 67 -14.65 -3.97 -15.67
N THR A 68 -15.35 -3.51 -16.70
CA THR A 68 -16.82 -3.43 -16.72
C THR A 68 -17.43 -4.83 -16.71
N PHE A 69 -16.89 -5.76 -17.51
CA PHE A 69 -17.31 -7.17 -17.50
C PHE A 69 -16.97 -7.86 -16.20
N ALA A 70 -15.75 -7.66 -15.68
CA ALA A 70 -15.35 -8.23 -14.40
C ALA A 70 -16.18 -7.69 -13.23
N GLY A 71 -16.46 -6.38 -13.22
CA GLY A 71 -17.34 -5.75 -12.25
C GLY A 71 -18.76 -6.31 -12.33
N GLY A 72 -19.31 -6.41 -13.54
CA GLY A 72 -20.65 -6.97 -13.78
C GLY A 72 -20.79 -8.40 -13.30
N LEU A 73 -19.87 -9.28 -13.72
CA LEU A 73 -19.89 -10.68 -13.30
C LEU A 73 -19.73 -10.82 -11.78
N THR A 74 -18.82 -10.04 -11.18
CA THR A 74 -18.62 -10.03 -9.73
C THR A 74 -19.88 -9.58 -9.00
N GLY A 75 -20.54 -8.53 -9.48
CA GLY A 75 -21.78 -8.01 -8.90
C GLY A 75 -22.94 -9.00 -9.01
N VAL A 76 -23.04 -9.73 -10.12
CA VAL A 76 -24.03 -10.80 -10.31
C VAL A 76 -23.76 -11.95 -9.35
N VAL A 77 -22.52 -12.47 -9.32
CA VAL A 77 -22.13 -13.60 -8.46
C VAL A 77 -22.33 -13.25 -6.99
N MET A 78 -21.85 -12.09 -6.56
CA MET A 78 -21.95 -11.69 -5.16
C MET A 78 -23.38 -11.29 -4.76
N GLY A 79 -24.11 -10.65 -5.66
CA GLY A 79 -25.53 -10.32 -5.45
C GLY A 79 -26.37 -11.58 -5.28
N LEU A 80 -26.09 -12.62 -6.08
CA LEU A 80 -26.71 -13.93 -5.98
C LEU A 80 -26.38 -14.62 -4.66
N LEU A 81 -25.11 -14.65 -4.26
CA LEU A 81 -24.63 -15.36 -3.07
C LEU A 81 -25.06 -14.71 -1.75
N THR A 82 -25.07 -13.38 -1.68
CA THR A 82 -25.33 -12.67 -0.40
C THR A 82 -26.79 -12.30 -0.17
N ARG A 83 -27.53 -12.00 -1.25
CA ARG A 83 -28.87 -11.42 -1.14
C ARG A 83 -29.90 -12.04 -2.12
N GLY A 84 -29.54 -13.12 -2.81
CA GLY A 84 -30.43 -13.91 -3.67
C GLY A 84 -30.60 -13.38 -5.10
N LYS A 85 -31.33 -14.16 -5.93
CA LYS A 85 -31.50 -13.93 -7.38
C LYS A 85 -32.02 -12.53 -7.74
N ARG A 86 -32.91 -11.96 -6.93
CA ARG A 86 -33.51 -10.64 -7.18
C ARG A 86 -32.48 -9.49 -7.11
N ASN A 87 -31.37 -9.71 -6.42
CA ASN A 87 -30.34 -8.70 -6.20
C ASN A 87 -29.09 -8.90 -7.09
N ALA A 88 -29.09 -9.92 -7.95
CA ALA A 88 -27.99 -10.19 -8.88
C ALA A 88 -27.90 -9.15 -10.00
N LEU A 89 -29.04 -8.79 -10.62
CA LEU A 89 -29.13 -7.77 -11.67
C LEU A 89 -28.71 -6.37 -11.21
N PRO A 90 -29.30 -5.79 -10.14
CA PRO A 90 -28.89 -4.47 -9.66
C PRO A 90 -27.44 -4.48 -9.14
N GLY A 91 -26.97 -5.59 -8.56
CA GLY A 91 -25.59 -5.78 -8.16
C GLY A 91 -24.63 -5.72 -9.35
N GLY A 92 -24.92 -6.49 -10.41
CA GLY A 92 -24.14 -6.47 -11.65
C GLY A 92 -24.04 -5.07 -12.26
N LEU A 93 -25.17 -4.38 -12.39
CA LEU A 93 -25.21 -3.02 -12.95
C LEU A 93 -24.31 -2.05 -12.17
N MET A 94 -24.47 -2.00 -10.84
CA MET A 94 -23.70 -1.09 -9.99
C MET A 94 -22.20 -1.40 -10.04
N PHE A 95 -21.82 -2.67 -9.90
CA PHE A 95 -20.41 -3.05 -9.95
C PHE A 95 -19.78 -2.88 -11.35
N SER A 96 -20.55 -2.98 -12.44
CA SER A 96 -20.09 -2.61 -13.79
C SER A 96 -19.80 -1.11 -13.90
N ILE A 97 -20.66 -0.25 -13.34
CA ILE A 97 -20.44 1.20 -13.32
C ILE A 97 -19.20 1.54 -12.49
N PHE A 98 -19.05 0.92 -11.31
CA PHE A 98 -17.84 1.07 -10.48
C PHE A 98 -16.58 0.58 -11.19
N GLY A 99 -16.64 -0.54 -11.92
CA GLY A 99 -15.53 -1.06 -12.71
C GLY A 99 -15.11 -0.12 -13.85
N ALA A 100 -16.09 0.44 -14.57
CA ALA A 100 -15.85 1.38 -15.66
C ALA A 100 -15.27 2.70 -15.16
N SER A 101 -15.87 3.28 -14.12
CA SER A 101 -15.43 4.53 -13.50
C SER A 101 -14.05 4.39 -12.84
N GLY A 102 -13.78 3.26 -12.16
CA GLY A 102 -12.47 2.99 -11.57
C GLY A 102 -11.35 2.91 -12.60
N GLN A 103 -11.59 2.29 -13.76
CA GLN A 103 -10.62 2.32 -14.87
C GLN A 103 -10.53 3.67 -15.57
N GLY A 104 -11.64 4.39 -15.73
CA GLY A 104 -11.63 5.73 -16.29
C GLY A 104 -10.81 6.69 -15.45
N LEU A 105 -10.96 6.63 -14.13
CA LEU A 105 -10.18 7.42 -13.19
C LEU A 105 -8.71 7.01 -13.19
N TYR A 106 -8.41 5.70 -13.24
CA TYR A 106 -7.04 5.22 -13.34
C TYR A 106 -6.36 5.67 -14.62
N ASN A 107 -7.04 5.55 -15.78
CA ASN A 107 -6.52 6.02 -17.07
C ASN A 107 -6.35 7.55 -17.09
N MET A 108 -7.21 8.31 -16.41
CA MET A 108 -7.08 9.75 -16.28
C MET A 108 -5.91 10.15 -15.38
N LEU A 109 -5.69 9.43 -14.28
CA LEU A 109 -4.54 9.62 -13.39
C LEU A 109 -3.23 9.19 -14.05
N ASP A 110 -3.24 8.14 -14.86
CA ASP A 110 -2.10 7.67 -15.62
C ASP A 110 -1.74 8.65 -16.75
N ALA A 111 -2.76 9.14 -17.47
CA ALA A 111 -2.60 10.24 -18.43
C ALA A 111 -2.15 11.54 -17.76
N SER A 112 -2.61 11.80 -16.53
CA SER A 112 -2.16 12.92 -15.71
C SER A 112 -0.72 12.74 -15.24
N ASN A 113 -0.26 11.52 -14.93
CA ASN A 113 1.15 11.23 -14.60
C ASN A 113 2.08 11.47 -15.79
N SER A 114 1.66 11.14 -17.02
CA SER A 114 2.41 11.49 -18.22
C SER A 114 2.46 13.01 -18.45
N LYS A 115 1.37 13.74 -18.13
CA LYS A 115 1.37 15.22 -18.07
C LYS A 115 2.11 15.78 -16.87
N ARG A 116 2.28 15.00 -15.80
CA ARG A 116 2.97 15.38 -14.57
C ARG A 116 4.46 15.54 -14.79
N VAL A 117 5.03 15.00 -15.88
CA VAL A 117 6.41 15.29 -16.28
C VAL A 117 6.54 16.73 -16.80
N GLU A 118 5.51 17.26 -17.50
CA GLU A 118 5.44 18.67 -17.90
C GLU A 118 5.01 19.57 -16.75
N GLU A 119 3.96 19.20 -16.01
CA GLU A 119 3.45 19.96 -14.87
C GLU A 119 4.37 19.90 -13.63
N ALA A 120 5.28 18.93 -13.51
CA ALA A 120 6.29 18.90 -12.43
C ALA A 120 7.18 20.14 -12.49
N LYS A 121 7.47 20.64 -13.69
CA LYS A 121 8.27 21.85 -13.89
C LYS A 121 7.57 23.12 -13.38
N GLU A 122 6.24 23.15 -13.47
CA GLU A 122 5.40 24.25 -12.96
C GLU A 122 5.11 24.08 -11.45
N LYS A 123 4.84 22.84 -11.01
CA LYS A 123 4.58 22.49 -9.61
C LYS A 123 5.82 22.60 -8.74
N GLU A 124 7.03 22.46 -9.27
CA GLU A 124 8.27 22.78 -8.54
C GLU A 124 8.28 24.23 -8.04
N GLY A 125 7.75 25.18 -8.82
CA GLY A 125 7.65 26.59 -8.42
C GLY A 125 6.64 26.81 -7.30
N MET A 126 5.47 26.17 -7.40
CA MET A 126 4.40 26.23 -6.40
C MET A 126 4.78 25.52 -5.09
N LEU A 127 5.40 24.34 -5.20
CA LEU A 127 5.86 23.56 -4.05
C LEU A 127 6.99 24.29 -3.31
N LYS A 128 7.94 24.90 -4.02
CA LYS A 128 8.96 25.79 -3.40
C LYS A 128 8.33 26.99 -2.69
N TRP A 129 7.26 27.57 -3.24
CA TRP A 129 6.54 28.68 -2.60
C TRP A 129 5.81 28.23 -1.31
N ILE A 130 5.16 27.06 -1.32
CA ILE A 130 4.49 26.49 -0.14
C ILE A 130 5.50 26.05 0.92
N ALA A 131 6.63 25.45 0.53
CA ALA A 131 7.69 25.03 1.46
C ALA A 131 8.40 26.21 2.13
N LYS A 132 8.36 27.41 1.53
CA LYS A 132 8.89 28.65 2.13
C LYS A 132 7.93 29.27 3.14
N GLN A 133 6.67 28.84 3.20
CA GLN A 133 5.70 29.31 4.20
C GLN A 133 5.96 28.64 5.55
N LYS A 134 6.06 29.46 6.61
CA LYS A 134 6.39 29.06 8.00
C LYS A 134 5.44 28.04 8.65
N TRP A 135 4.33 27.68 7.99
CA TRP A 135 3.30 26.80 8.53
C TRP A 135 3.26 25.42 7.86
N SER A 136 4.14 25.15 6.88
CA SER A 136 4.23 23.83 6.24
C SER A 136 5.09 22.88 7.08
N PRO A 137 4.56 21.72 7.53
CA PRO A 137 5.34 20.68 8.21
C PRO A 137 6.26 19.89 7.25
N PHE A 138 6.25 20.20 5.96
CA PHE A 138 7.09 19.58 4.94
C PHE A 138 8.07 20.62 4.38
N SER A 139 9.37 20.41 4.61
CA SER A 139 10.47 21.15 3.99
C SER A 139 10.93 20.40 2.73
N ILE A 140 10.93 21.07 1.59
CA ILE A 140 11.54 20.52 0.36
C ILE A 140 13.04 20.66 0.51
N LEU A 141 13.71 19.54 0.76
CA LEU A 141 15.15 19.47 0.81
C LEU A 141 15.71 19.65 -0.60
N THR A 142 16.61 20.59 -0.78
CA THR A 142 17.43 20.65 -2.01
C THR A 142 18.45 19.51 -2.01
N ASP A 143 18.89 19.04 -3.18
CA ASP A 143 19.87 17.94 -3.30
C ASP A 143 21.14 18.20 -2.46
N ALA A 144 21.57 19.45 -2.36
CA ALA A 144 22.71 19.88 -1.54
C ALA A 144 22.44 19.75 -0.02
N GLU A 145 21.22 20.04 0.44
CA GLU A 145 20.83 19.84 1.84
C GLU A 145 20.68 18.36 2.17
N TYR A 146 20.17 17.56 1.23
CA TYR A 146 20.09 16.11 1.38
C TYR A 146 21.48 15.49 1.53
N GLU A 147 22.42 15.90 0.67
CA GLU A 147 23.81 15.48 0.76
C GLU A 147 24.44 15.85 2.12
N LYS A 148 24.15 17.05 2.63
CA LYS A 148 24.63 17.49 3.94
C LYS A 148 24.09 16.61 5.08
N ILE A 149 22.78 16.32 5.09
CA ILE A 149 22.17 15.45 6.11
C ILE A 149 22.72 14.03 6.02
N LEU A 150 22.97 13.51 4.81
CA LEU A 150 23.59 12.19 4.66
C LEU A 150 25.01 12.19 5.23
N ARG A 151 25.82 13.20 4.91
CA ARG A 151 27.19 13.31 5.42
C ARG A 151 27.22 13.39 6.94
N GLU A 152 26.30 14.15 7.53
CA GLU A 152 26.16 14.25 8.98
C GLU A 152 25.77 12.91 9.62
N LYS A 153 24.80 12.19 9.04
CA LYS A 153 24.40 10.86 9.51
C LYS A 153 25.51 9.82 9.41
N ILE A 154 26.29 9.85 8.33
CA ILE A 154 27.46 8.97 8.16
C ILE A 154 28.47 9.23 9.28
N LEU A 155 28.76 10.50 9.57
CA LEU A 155 29.70 10.87 10.63
C LEU A 155 29.20 10.43 12.02
N THR A 156 27.90 10.56 12.31
CA THR A 156 27.32 10.05 13.56
C THR A 156 27.48 8.54 13.68
N LEU A 157 27.22 7.80 12.60
CA LEU A 157 27.39 6.34 12.58
C LEU A 157 28.85 5.94 12.80
N ASP A 158 29.82 6.64 12.21
CA ASP A 158 31.25 6.37 12.42
C ASP A 158 31.65 6.56 13.89
N VAL A 159 31.11 7.57 14.56
CA VAL A 159 31.35 7.79 16.00
C VAL A 159 30.71 6.68 16.84
N GLU A 160 29.49 6.26 16.51
CA GLU A 160 28.81 5.16 17.21
C GLU A 160 29.57 3.83 17.04
N ILE A 161 30.11 3.56 15.84
CA ILE A 161 30.95 2.39 15.58
C ILE A 161 32.21 2.42 16.45
N ALA A 162 32.89 3.56 16.52
CA ALA A 162 34.09 3.70 17.35
C ALA A 162 33.80 3.47 18.84
N LEU A 163 32.65 3.95 19.34
CA LEU A 163 32.23 3.70 20.72
C LEU A 163 31.94 2.21 20.97
N ILE A 164 31.29 1.55 20.01
CA ILE A 164 30.99 0.11 20.10
C ILE A 164 32.27 -0.70 20.06
N ASP A 165 33.26 -0.34 19.24
CA ASP A 165 34.56 -1.01 19.19
C ASP A 165 35.31 -0.89 20.52
N ASP A 166 35.24 0.27 21.19
CA ASP A 166 35.82 0.48 22.53
C ASP A 166 35.10 -0.37 23.59
N HIS A 167 33.77 -0.48 23.51
CA HIS A 167 32.99 -1.39 24.36
C HIS A 167 33.34 -2.87 24.09
N ILE A 168 33.59 -3.26 22.84
CA ILE A 168 34.02 -4.62 22.51
C ILE A 168 35.43 -4.89 23.06
N ALA A 169 36.34 -3.92 22.97
CA ALA A 169 37.70 -4.03 23.49
C ALA A 169 37.70 -4.22 25.02
N THR A 170 36.96 -3.37 25.74
CA THR A 170 36.82 -3.46 27.20
C THR A 170 36.16 -4.77 27.65
N LEU A 171 35.13 -5.24 26.93
CA LEU A 171 34.51 -6.55 27.20
C LEU A 171 35.47 -7.72 26.92
N LYS A 172 36.30 -7.63 25.88
CA LYS A 172 37.34 -8.63 25.58
C LYS A 172 38.42 -8.63 26.65
N GLU A 173 38.88 -7.47 27.13
CA GLU A 173 39.83 -7.36 28.24
C GLU A 173 39.26 -7.97 29.51
N LYS A 174 38.02 -7.61 29.88
CA LYS A 174 37.35 -8.18 31.05
C LYS A 174 37.16 -9.70 30.95
N THR A 175 36.85 -10.21 29.75
CA THR A 175 36.77 -11.66 29.49
C THR A 175 38.14 -12.32 29.59
N ARG A 176 39.20 -11.63 29.17
CA ARG A 176 40.59 -12.11 29.28
C ARG A 176 41.06 -12.13 30.73
N GLU A 177 40.74 -11.12 31.53
CA GLU A 177 41.00 -11.09 32.98
C GLU A 177 40.24 -12.20 33.73
N LEU A 178 38.97 -12.41 33.40
CA LEU A 178 38.18 -13.52 33.96
C LEU A 178 38.68 -14.90 33.51
N GLY A 179 39.20 -15.02 32.28
CA GLY A 179 39.83 -16.24 31.76
C GLY A 179 41.21 -16.52 32.38
N VAL A 180 41.95 -15.48 32.77
CA VAL A 180 43.22 -15.60 33.51
C VAL A 180 42.95 -16.01 34.97
N ALA A 181 41.96 -15.42 35.64
CA ALA A 181 41.54 -15.80 37.00
C ALA A 181 41.01 -17.24 37.12
N GLY A 182 40.56 -17.85 36.00
CA GLY A 182 40.18 -19.25 35.92
C GLY A 182 41.34 -20.25 35.86
N ASN A 183 42.57 -19.80 35.59
CA ASN A 183 43.77 -20.64 35.49
C ASN A 183 44.66 -20.60 36.76
N GLU A 184 44.31 -19.79 37.76
CA GLU A 184 45.09 -19.61 39.00
C GLU A 184 44.57 -20.49 40.16
N ASN A 185 43.50 -21.26 39.95
CA ASN A 185 42.89 -22.15 40.95
C ASN A 185 43.00 -23.64 40.57
N GLY A 186 44.13 -24.04 39.98
CA GLY A 186 44.44 -25.45 39.72
C GLY A 186 45.59 -25.97 40.60
N PRO A 187 45.27 -26.67 41.69
CA PRO A 187 45.92 -27.94 42.05
C PRO A 187 44.99 -29.14 41.83
#